data_AF-G9WQM5-F1
#
_entry.id   AF-G9WQM5-F1
#
_cell.length_a   1.000
_cell.length_b   1.000
_cell.length_c   1.000
_cell.angle_alpha   90.00
_cell.angle_beta   90.00
_cell.angle_gamma   90.00
#
_symmetry.space_group_name_H-M   'P 1'
#
loop_
_entity.id
_entity.type
_entity.pdbx_description
1 polymer ?
#
loop_
_entity_poly.entity_id
_entity_poly.type
_entity_poly.pdbx_seq_one_letter_code
_entity_poly.pdbx_strand_id
1 'polypeptide(L)'
;MKSKTIMAVAEALGLKYLEDIGEAAGIFNGYYLYIRYTGKYHECCFSLSQMGNHPSKDLMKLISKDIKAVSTINLSGYLTSAIIKNGFTNKGTIQNMVDGIAELVSHFAENGLVNCSEIDGEEEDISLYCLSGRSHVYTRAQFDSLRMDADAKRQKDESRGVPGIILGIFGALVGAFVGAIFVFFIARLGYVSLYGGVIMGFTTVLGYKIFAGRFGLIGIPVCLVFMAGMSYLANRLDFAFLLSDAIHEDFSHVIDCFQYMQDIFDANDPQVAASYHRNLYQLWAFTMGTGALATITTYFSDKKALPSYPILNESHSVPLAGSYTASPDLSGLSHLSEYADSSNEYTSGSGEDNTGTHAN
;
A
#
# COMPACT_ATOMS: atom_id res chain seq x y z
N MET A 1 17.37 5.29 -4.75
CA MET A 1 17.55 4.68 -6.10
C MET A 1 16.31 4.82 -7.00
N LYS A 2 15.09 4.46 -6.55
CA LYS A 2 13.90 4.34 -7.43
C LYS A 2 13.24 5.67 -7.85
N SER A 3 13.39 6.71 -7.02
CA SER A 3 13.03 8.10 -7.38
C SER A 3 13.83 8.60 -8.60
N LYS A 4 15.10 8.18 -8.76
CA LYS A 4 15.96 8.61 -9.88
C LYS A 4 15.48 8.12 -11.24
N THR A 5 14.93 6.90 -11.32
CA THR A 5 14.36 6.37 -12.57
C THR A 5 13.14 7.17 -13.01
N ILE A 6 12.23 7.48 -12.08
CA ILE A 6 11.01 8.24 -12.38
C ILE A 6 11.36 9.70 -12.71
N MET A 7 12.32 10.30 -12.01
CA MET A 7 12.83 11.65 -12.33
C MET A 7 13.41 11.72 -13.74
N ALA A 8 14.24 10.76 -14.14
CA ALA A 8 14.84 10.74 -15.47
C ALA A 8 13.79 10.56 -16.57
N VAL A 9 12.78 9.70 -16.35
CA VAL A 9 11.64 9.56 -17.28
C VAL A 9 10.81 10.83 -17.32
N ALA A 10 10.62 11.50 -16.18
CA ALA A 10 9.88 12.76 -16.11
C ALA A 10 10.57 13.84 -16.93
N GLU A 11 11.88 14.00 -16.77
CA GLU A 11 12.67 14.97 -17.54
C GLU A 11 12.66 14.67 -19.04
N ALA A 12 12.82 13.39 -19.42
CA ALA A 12 12.82 12.98 -20.83
C ALA A 12 11.47 13.24 -21.55
N LEU A 13 10.36 13.14 -20.81
CA LEU A 13 9.00 13.32 -21.34
C LEU A 13 8.41 14.71 -21.04
N GLY A 14 9.16 15.60 -20.38
CA GLY A 14 8.67 16.93 -19.98
C GLY A 14 7.61 16.91 -18.87
N LEU A 15 7.56 15.85 -18.06
CA LEU A 15 6.63 15.69 -16.95
C LEU A 15 7.16 16.35 -15.68
N LYS A 16 6.25 16.75 -14.79
CA LYS A 16 6.60 17.28 -13.47
C LYS A 16 6.79 16.14 -12.48
N TYR A 17 7.97 16.06 -11.87
CA TYR A 17 8.21 15.13 -10.76
C TYR A 17 7.62 15.68 -9.46
N LEU A 18 6.84 14.86 -8.77
CA LEU A 18 6.18 15.19 -7.51
C LEU A 18 6.88 14.46 -6.36
N GLU A 19 7.84 15.12 -5.74
CA GLU A 19 8.67 14.56 -4.67
C GLU A 19 7.84 14.07 -3.46
N ASP A 20 6.74 14.79 -3.14
CA ASP A 20 5.88 14.50 -1.99
C ASP A 20 5.23 13.11 -2.06
N ILE A 21 4.94 12.65 -3.27
CA ILE A 21 4.23 11.37 -3.54
C ILE A 21 5.10 10.37 -4.29
N GLY A 22 6.26 10.79 -4.80
CA GLY A 22 7.19 9.95 -5.57
C GLY A 22 6.65 9.54 -6.95
N GLU A 23 5.77 10.33 -7.54
CA GLU A 23 5.16 10.10 -8.86
C GLU A 23 5.64 11.18 -9.85
N ALA A 24 5.55 10.90 -11.16
CA ALA A 24 5.71 11.92 -12.20
C ALA A 24 4.37 12.11 -12.91
N ALA A 25 3.96 13.35 -13.17
CA ALA A 25 2.68 13.65 -13.80
C ALA A 25 2.83 14.83 -14.77
N GLY A 26 2.13 14.77 -15.89
CA GLY A 26 2.20 15.82 -16.90
C GLY A 26 1.38 15.51 -18.15
N ILE A 27 1.65 16.26 -19.21
CA ILE A 27 1.03 16.09 -20.52
C ILE A 27 2.12 15.67 -21.51
N PHE A 28 1.87 14.61 -22.28
CA PHE A 28 2.75 14.19 -23.37
C PHE A 28 1.94 13.98 -24.64
N ASN A 29 2.31 14.69 -25.72
CA ASN A 29 1.58 14.69 -27.00
C ASN A 29 0.05 14.87 -26.87
N GLY A 30 -0.36 15.74 -25.94
CA GLY A 30 -1.78 16.02 -25.69
C GLY A 30 -2.50 15.00 -24.79
N TYR A 31 -1.84 13.98 -24.26
CA TYR A 31 -2.42 13.03 -23.31
C TYR A 31 -1.99 13.33 -21.88
N TYR A 32 -2.94 13.34 -20.94
CA TYR A 32 -2.63 13.40 -19.51
C TYR A 32 -2.10 12.05 -19.05
N LEU A 33 -0.94 12.06 -18.39
CA LEU A 33 -0.35 10.86 -17.87
C LEU A 33 0.30 11.08 -16.52
N TYR A 34 0.32 10.02 -15.73
CA TYR A 34 1.11 9.95 -14.51
C TYR A 34 1.75 8.57 -14.33
N ILE A 35 2.92 8.54 -13.71
CA ILE A 35 3.76 7.36 -13.53
C ILE A 35 3.89 7.09 -12.05
N ARG A 36 3.49 5.88 -11.64
CA ARG A 36 3.55 5.38 -10.27
C ARG A 36 4.50 4.20 -10.17
N TYR A 37 5.12 4.05 -9.01
CA TYR A 37 5.85 2.84 -8.65
C TYR A 37 5.19 2.08 -7.51
N THR A 38 4.70 0.88 -7.78
CA THR A 38 3.93 0.05 -6.83
C THR A 38 4.85 -0.92 -6.05
N GLY A 39 6.13 -0.58 -5.89
CA GLY A 39 7.10 -1.40 -5.13
C GLY A 39 7.74 -2.55 -5.92
N LYS A 40 7.09 -3.04 -6.98
CA LYS A 40 7.55 -4.16 -7.83
C LYS A 40 7.71 -3.80 -9.30
N TYR A 41 6.85 -2.95 -9.83
CA TYR A 41 6.81 -2.55 -11.24
C TYR A 41 6.44 -1.06 -11.36
N HIS A 42 6.76 -0.48 -12.51
CA HIS A 42 6.32 0.85 -12.90
C HIS A 42 5.00 0.78 -13.67
N GLU A 43 4.06 1.63 -13.29
CA GLU A 43 2.73 1.71 -13.87
C GLU A 43 2.53 3.11 -14.45
N CYS A 44 2.17 3.16 -15.73
CA CYS A 44 1.83 4.38 -16.45
C CYS A 44 0.32 4.44 -16.59
N CYS A 45 -0.29 5.49 -16.05
CA CYS A 45 -1.74 5.64 -15.98
C CYS A 45 -2.20 6.74 -16.92
N PHE A 46 -3.27 6.45 -17.66
CA PHE A 46 -3.94 7.35 -18.59
C PHE A 46 -5.45 7.25 -18.36
N SER A 47 -6.18 8.36 -18.40
CA SER A 47 -7.64 8.36 -18.33
C SER A 47 -8.21 8.56 -19.73
N LEU A 48 -8.80 7.51 -20.30
CA LEU A 48 -9.15 7.44 -21.72
C LEU A 48 -10.63 7.05 -21.92
N SER A 49 -11.26 7.71 -22.88
CA SER A 49 -12.62 7.45 -23.38
C SER A 49 -12.52 6.97 -24.83
N GLN A 50 -13.38 6.03 -25.21
CA GLN A 50 -13.55 5.58 -26.59
C GLN A 50 -14.97 5.93 -27.05
N MET A 51 -15.10 7.00 -27.85
CA MET A 51 -16.41 7.51 -28.33
C MET A 51 -17.45 7.71 -27.20
N GLY A 52 -17.05 8.34 -26.09
CA GLY A 52 -17.92 8.59 -24.94
C GLY A 52 -18.23 7.35 -24.08
N ASN A 53 -17.59 6.21 -24.34
CA ASN A 53 -17.74 4.98 -23.57
C ASN A 53 -16.40 4.49 -22.99
N HIS A 54 -16.47 3.56 -22.03
CA HIS A 54 -15.29 2.91 -21.48
C HIS A 54 -14.45 2.24 -22.60
N PRO A 55 -13.11 2.34 -22.54
CA PRO A 55 -12.25 1.67 -23.50
C PRO A 55 -12.46 0.16 -23.50
N SER A 56 -12.50 -0.46 -24.67
CA SER A 56 -12.72 -1.90 -24.77
C SER A 56 -11.51 -2.70 -24.25
N LYS A 57 -11.77 -3.73 -23.42
CA LYS A 57 -10.74 -4.63 -22.87
C LYS A 57 -9.96 -5.37 -23.95
N ASP A 58 -10.60 -5.65 -25.08
CA ASP A 58 -9.97 -6.37 -26.19
C ASP A 58 -9.00 -5.49 -26.99
N LEU A 59 -9.31 -4.20 -27.14
CA LEU A 59 -8.39 -3.22 -27.72
C LEU A 59 -7.14 -3.06 -26.83
N MET A 60 -7.32 -2.95 -25.52
CA MET A 60 -6.19 -2.83 -24.59
C MET A 60 -5.29 -4.08 -24.60
N LYS A 61 -5.88 -5.27 -24.74
CA LYS A 61 -5.09 -6.51 -24.93
C LYS A 61 -4.31 -6.49 -26.24
N LEU A 62 -4.91 -5.98 -27.32
CA LEU A 62 -4.23 -5.88 -28.62
C LEU A 62 -3.03 -4.93 -28.52
N ILE A 63 -3.23 -3.73 -27.98
CA ILE A 63 -2.17 -2.74 -27.77
C ILE A 63 -1.05 -3.31 -26.88
N SER A 64 -1.41 -4.01 -25.79
CA SER A 64 -0.41 -4.63 -24.90
C SER A 64 0.45 -5.71 -25.57
N LYS A 65 -0.06 -6.36 -26.63
CA LYS A 65 0.67 -7.38 -27.38
C LYS A 65 1.59 -6.78 -28.45
N ASP A 66 1.21 -5.62 -28.97
CA ASP A 66 1.98 -4.93 -30.01
C ASP A 66 3.21 -4.24 -29.41
N ILE A 67 3.03 -3.63 -28.23
CA ILE A 67 4.09 -2.86 -27.54
C ILE A 67 4.99 -3.80 -26.74
N LYS A 68 6.21 -4.03 -27.23
CA LYS A 68 7.19 -4.92 -26.58
C LYS A 68 7.57 -4.47 -25.18
N ALA A 69 7.60 -3.16 -24.92
CA ALA A 69 7.96 -2.58 -23.63
C ALA A 69 6.88 -2.75 -22.55
N VAL A 70 5.62 -3.00 -22.94
CA VAL A 70 4.49 -3.17 -22.03
C VAL A 70 4.35 -4.65 -21.66
N SER A 71 4.15 -4.92 -20.38
CA SER A 71 3.86 -6.25 -19.84
C SER A 71 2.37 -6.55 -19.92
N THR A 72 1.55 -5.62 -19.44
CA THR A 72 0.10 -5.81 -19.30
C THR A 72 -0.57 -4.44 -19.21
N ILE A 73 -1.77 -4.31 -19.76
CA ILE A 73 -2.61 -3.13 -19.59
C ILE A 73 -3.85 -3.54 -18.78
N ASN A 74 -4.09 -2.87 -17.66
CA ASN A 74 -5.29 -3.03 -16.85
C ASN A 74 -6.27 -1.90 -17.13
N LEU A 75 -7.56 -2.23 -17.06
CA LEU A 75 -8.65 -1.27 -17.26
C LEU A 75 -9.53 -1.24 -16.01
N SER A 76 -9.70 -0.05 -15.43
CA SER A 76 -10.57 0.21 -14.29
C SER A 76 -11.49 1.40 -14.63
N GLY A 77 -12.62 1.13 -15.30
CA GLY A 77 -13.50 2.18 -15.82
C GLY A 77 -12.83 2.91 -16.99
N TYR A 78 -12.67 4.23 -16.87
CA TYR A 78 -11.95 5.09 -17.81
C TYR A 78 -10.42 5.08 -17.60
N LEU A 79 -9.95 4.60 -16.44
CA LEU A 79 -8.53 4.53 -16.14
C LEU A 79 -7.87 3.31 -16.81
N THR A 80 -6.92 3.60 -17.68
CA THR A 80 -6.06 2.63 -18.37
C THR A 80 -4.68 2.66 -17.74
N SER A 81 -4.26 1.57 -17.11
CA SER A 81 -2.95 1.47 -16.45
C SER A 81 -2.05 0.43 -17.13
N ALA A 82 -0.95 0.89 -17.71
CA ALA A 82 0.02 0.07 -18.40
C ALA A 82 1.21 -0.26 -17.48
N ILE A 83 1.46 -1.56 -17.27
CA ILE A 83 2.62 -2.05 -16.53
C ILE A 83 3.79 -2.18 -17.49
N ILE A 84 4.88 -1.45 -17.25
CA ILE A 84 6.08 -1.48 -18.09
C ILE A 84 7.04 -2.59 -17.63
N LYS A 85 7.68 -3.27 -18.60
CA LYS A 85 8.70 -4.29 -18.33
C LYS A 85 9.98 -3.64 -17.80
N ASN A 86 10.45 -4.12 -16.65
CA ASN A 86 11.74 -3.71 -16.11
C ASN A 86 12.87 -4.20 -17.04
N GLY A 87 13.80 -3.30 -17.36
CA GLY A 87 15.02 -3.66 -18.09
C GLY A 87 16.04 -4.34 -17.16
N PHE A 88 17.03 -5.01 -17.76
CA PHE A 88 18.17 -5.58 -17.01
C PHE A 88 19.00 -4.51 -16.28
N THR A 89 18.96 -3.27 -16.74
CA THR A 89 19.62 -2.10 -16.13
C THR A 89 18.61 -0.98 -15.88
N ASN A 90 18.95 -0.03 -15.00
CA ASN A 90 18.14 1.17 -14.79
C ASN A 90 17.95 1.97 -16.07
N LYS A 91 18.99 2.06 -16.92
CA LYS A 91 18.94 2.71 -18.23
C LYS A 91 17.97 2.01 -19.19
N GLY A 92 18.02 0.67 -19.26
CA GLY A 92 17.06 -0.10 -20.07
C GLY A 92 15.63 0.06 -19.57
N THR A 93 15.42 0.24 -18.27
CA THR A 93 14.09 0.50 -17.70
C THR A 93 13.59 1.89 -18.09
N ILE A 94 14.43 2.93 -18.00
CA ILE A 94 14.09 4.30 -18.44
C ILE A 94 13.71 4.28 -19.93
N GLN A 95 14.53 3.65 -20.77
CA GLN A 95 14.28 3.56 -22.21
C GLN A 95 12.96 2.85 -22.52
N ASN A 96 12.72 1.68 -21.89
CA ASN A 96 11.45 0.97 -22.05
C ASN A 96 10.23 1.81 -21.62
N MET A 97 10.38 2.64 -20.59
CA MET A 97 9.29 3.51 -20.13
C MET A 97 9.03 4.64 -21.13
N VAL A 98 10.09 5.30 -21.61
CA VAL A 98 9.99 6.36 -22.62
C VAL A 98 9.39 5.82 -23.93
N ASP A 99 9.98 4.76 -24.48
CA ASP A 99 9.52 4.17 -25.74
C ASP A 99 8.12 3.57 -25.59
N GLY A 100 7.86 2.90 -24.48
CA GLY A 100 6.55 2.33 -24.18
C GLY A 100 5.46 3.39 -24.05
N ILE A 101 5.74 4.54 -23.42
CA ILE A 101 4.79 5.65 -23.33
C ILE A 101 4.56 6.28 -24.72
N ALA A 102 5.61 6.46 -25.51
CA ALA A 102 5.49 7.01 -26.86
C ALA A 102 4.65 6.11 -27.77
N GLU A 103 4.91 4.79 -27.78
CA GLU A 103 4.12 3.82 -28.55
C GLU A 103 2.66 3.73 -28.06
N LEU A 104 2.44 3.75 -26.74
CA LEU A 104 1.09 3.76 -26.17
C LEU A 104 0.28 4.95 -26.67
N VAL A 105 0.86 6.16 -26.61
CA VAL A 105 0.19 7.38 -27.04
C VAL A 105 -0.09 7.39 -28.55
N SER A 106 0.83 6.87 -29.38
CA SER A 106 0.57 6.68 -30.81
C SER A 106 -0.63 5.78 -31.07
N HIS A 107 -0.66 4.61 -30.43
CA HIS A 107 -1.79 3.68 -30.58
C HIS A 107 -3.09 4.24 -30.01
N PHE A 108 -3.04 5.05 -28.96
CA PHE A 108 -4.22 5.74 -28.45
C PHE A 108 -4.79 6.73 -29.47
N ALA A 109 -3.91 7.51 -30.11
CA ALA A 109 -4.31 8.42 -31.18
C ALA A 109 -4.86 7.69 -32.42
N GLU A 110 -4.22 6.60 -32.86
CA GLU A 110 -4.68 5.80 -34.00
C GLU A 110 -6.07 5.17 -33.77
N ASN A 111 -6.35 4.75 -32.54
CA ASN A 111 -7.61 4.11 -32.18
C ASN A 111 -8.70 5.11 -31.71
N GLY A 112 -8.45 6.41 -31.82
CA GLY A 112 -9.41 7.46 -31.47
C GLY A 112 -9.75 7.53 -29.99
N LEU A 113 -8.82 7.15 -29.11
CA LEU A 113 -8.96 7.30 -27.67
C LEU A 113 -8.69 8.74 -27.27
N VAL A 114 -9.55 9.32 -26.44
CA VAL A 114 -9.47 10.72 -26.02
C VAL A 114 -9.35 10.83 -24.51
N ASN A 115 -8.75 11.92 -24.01
CA ASN A 115 -8.65 12.12 -22.57
C ASN A 115 -10.03 12.38 -21.96
N CYS A 116 -10.26 11.82 -20.78
CA CYS A 116 -11.51 12.06 -20.04
C CYS A 116 -11.28 12.04 -18.52
N SER A 117 -12.27 12.49 -17.77
CA SER A 117 -12.30 12.33 -16.31
C SER A 117 -12.38 10.85 -15.92
N GLU A 118 -11.60 10.45 -14.92
CA GLU A 118 -11.61 9.08 -14.37
C GLU A 118 -12.97 8.68 -13.77
N ILE A 119 -13.87 9.63 -13.49
CA ILE A 119 -15.15 9.38 -12.80
C ILE A 119 -16.30 9.25 -13.81
N ASP A 120 -16.56 10.33 -14.55
CA ASP A 120 -17.78 10.47 -15.36
C ASP A 120 -17.50 10.40 -16.86
N GLY A 121 -16.23 10.34 -17.28
CA GLY A 121 -15.86 10.32 -18.70
C GLY A 121 -15.96 11.68 -19.41
N GLU A 122 -16.18 12.77 -18.67
CA GLU A 122 -16.19 14.13 -19.21
C GLU A 122 -14.85 14.48 -19.89
N GLU A 123 -14.92 15.05 -21.09
CA GLU A 123 -13.75 15.36 -21.94
C GLU A 123 -13.31 16.83 -21.82
N GLU A 124 -14.17 17.69 -21.24
CA GLU A 124 -13.93 19.12 -21.06
C GLU A 124 -13.47 19.46 -19.63
N ASP A 125 -12.66 20.53 -19.50
CA ASP A 125 -12.14 21.06 -18.22
C ASP A 125 -11.45 20.03 -17.30
N ILE A 126 -10.84 19.01 -17.91
CA ILE A 126 -10.04 18.00 -17.22
C ILE A 126 -8.62 18.49 -16.96
N SER A 127 -8.08 18.17 -15.78
CA SER A 127 -6.67 18.42 -15.47
C SER A 127 -6.13 17.39 -14.46
N LEU A 128 -4.81 17.40 -14.28
CA LEU A 128 -4.14 16.55 -13.31
C LEU A 128 -4.23 17.13 -11.89
N TYR A 129 -4.77 16.34 -10.97
CA TYR A 129 -4.90 16.66 -9.57
C TYR A 129 -4.24 15.59 -8.70
N CYS A 130 -3.62 16.01 -7.60
CA CYS A 130 -3.23 15.10 -6.54
C CYS A 130 -4.36 15.08 -5.51
N LEU A 131 -4.94 13.91 -5.24
CA LEU A 131 -5.94 13.70 -4.19
C LEU A 131 -5.47 12.58 -3.26
N SER A 132 -5.40 12.86 -1.96
CA SER A 132 -4.95 11.89 -0.95
C SER A 132 -3.63 11.19 -1.33
N GLY A 133 -2.65 11.96 -1.82
CA GLY A 133 -1.29 11.46 -2.09
C GLY A 133 -1.18 10.57 -3.33
N ARG A 134 -2.13 10.69 -4.27
CA ARG A 134 -2.14 9.99 -5.56
C ARG A 134 -2.53 10.95 -6.68
N SER A 135 -1.90 10.82 -7.84
CA SER A 135 -2.29 11.56 -9.05
C SER A 135 -3.54 10.96 -9.68
N HIS A 136 -4.42 11.84 -10.16
CA HIS A 136 -5.69 11.53 -10.81
C HIS A 136 -6.01 12.56 -11.89
N VAL A 137 -6.78 12.15 -12.91
CA VAL A 137 -7.34 13.06 -13.93
C VAL A 137 -8.81 13.31 -13.63
N TYR A 138 -9.14 14.52 -13.20
CA TYR A 138 -10.50 14.93 -12.82
C TYR A 138 -10.86 16.29 -13.42
N THR A 139 -12.14 16.63 -13.40
CA THR A 139 -12.58 18.02 -13.57
C THR A 139 -12.45 18.80 -12.26
N ARG A 140 -12.43 20.12 -12.32
CA ARG A 140 -12.35 20.98 -11.12
C ARG A 140 -13.48 20.71 -10.13
N ALA A 141 -14.71 20.63 -10.61
CA ALA A 141 -15.89 20.40 -9.76
C ALA A 141 -15.81 19.04 -9.04
N GLN A 142 -15.35 18.00 -9.74
CA GLN A 142 -15.11 16.68 -9.15
C GLN A 142 -14.00 16.73 -8.10
N PHE A 143 -12.86 17.37 -8.42
CA PHE A 143 -11.76 17.52 -7.48
C PHE A 143 -12.18 18.26 -6.22
N ASP A 144 -12.86 19.41 -6.34
CA ASP A 144 -13.33 20.19 -5.20
C ASP A 144 -14.31 19.39 -4.35
N SER A 145 -15.27 18.69 -4.97
CA SER A 145 -16.24 17.86 -4.23
C SER A 145 -15.58 16.70 -3.47
N LEU A 146 -14.64 15.98 -4.09
CA LEU A 146 -13.93 14.86 -3.49
C LEU A 146 -12.96 15.33 -2.40
N ARG A 147 -12.30 16.47 -2.62
CA ARG A 147 -11.46 17.10 -1.61
C ARG A 147 -12.30 17.51 -0.40
N MET A 148 -13.47 18.13 -0.62
CA MET A 148 -14.37 18.51 0.46
C MET A 148 -14.92 17.31 1.22
N ASP A 149 -15.27 16.20 0.56
CA ASP A 149 -15.69 14.96 1.25
C ASP A 149 -14.52 14.34 2.06
N ALA A 150 -13.32 14.31 1.49
CA ALA A 150 -12.13 13.83 2.18
C ALA A 150 -11.78 14.70 3.39
N ASP A 151 -11.85 16.03 3.26
CA ASP A 151 -11.61 16.99 4.34
C ASP A 151 -12.73 16.92 5.39
N ALA A 152 -14.01 16.73 4.99
CA ALA A 152 -15.13 16.55 5.91
C ALA A 152 -15.01 15.25 6.72
N LYS A 153 -14.59 14.15 6.09
CA LYS A 153 -14.27 12.89 6.79
C LYS A 153 -13.13 13.08 7.77
N ARG A 154 -12.03 13.73 7.35
CA ARG A 154 -10.90 14.06 8.24
C ARG A 154 -11.33 14.92 9.42
N GLN A 155 -12.13 15.97 9.19
CA GLN A 155 -12.65 16.84 10.25
C GLN A 155 -13.59 16.08 11.19
N LYS A 156 -14.43 15.18 10.68
CA LYS A 156 -15.29 14.32 11.50
C LYS A 156 -14.46 13.36 12.37
N ASP A 157 -13.37 12.82 11.85
CA ASP A 157 -12.46 11.98 12.61
C ASP A 157 -11.62 12.77 13.62
N GLU A 158 -11.30 14.03 13.33
CA GLU A 158 -10.57 14.92 14.23
C GLU A 158 -11.46 15.49 15.36
N SER A 159 -12.72 15.79 15.07
CA SER A 159 -13.70 16.31 16.03
C SER A 159 -14.26 15.25 16.99
N ARG A 160 -13.97 13.96 16.78
CA ARG A 160 -14.44 12.85 17.63
C ARG A 160 -13.85 12.84 19.04
N GLY A 161 -12.72 13.52 19.28
CA GLY A 161 -12.18 13.80 20.62
C GLY A 161 -12.21 12.61 21.60
N VAL A 162 -12.65 12.87 22.83
CA VAL A 162 -12.78 11.86 23.91
C VAL A 162 -13.81 10.76 23.57
N PRO A 163 -14.99 11.04 23.01
CA PRO A 163 -15.93 10.01 22.57
C PRO A 163 -15.32 8.99 21.60
N GLY A 164 -14.46 9.45 20.68
CA GLY A 164 -13.72 8.58 19.76
C GLY A 164 -12.82 7.59 20.50
N ILE A 165 -12.08 8.05 21.52
CA ILE A 165 -11.23 7.17 22.32
C ILE A 165 -12.05 6.09 23.03
N ILE A 166 -13.21 6.45 23.59
CA ILE A 166 -14.11 5.50 24.26
C ILE A 166 -14.62 4.45 23.27
N LEU A 167 -15.10 4.88 22.09
CA LEU A 167 -15.51 3.98 21.01
C LEU A 167 -14.35 3.08 20.54
N GLY A 168 -13.14 3.62 20.48
CA GLY A 168 -11.92 2.89 20.18
C GLY A 168 -11.63 1.77 21.19
N ILE A 169 -11.80 2.02 22.48
CA ILE A 169 -11.66 0.99 23.54
C ILE A 169 -12.63 -0.17 23.30
N PHE A 170 -13.90 0.13 23.03
CA PHE A 170 -14.89 -0.89 22.66
C PHE A 170 -14.50 -1.63 21.38
N GLY A 171 -13.99 -0.91 20.38
CA GLY A 171 -13.48 -1.50 19.13
C GLY A 171 -12.27 -2.42 19.34
N ALA A 172 -11.34 -2.06 20.23
CA ALA A 172 -10.21 -2.93 20.59
C ALA A 172 -10.68 -4.20 21.28
N LEU A 173 -11.65 -4.10 22.20
CA LEU A 173 -12.21 -5.27 22.88
C LEU A 173 -12.86 -6.24 21.89
N VAL A 174 -13.70 -5.72 20.99
CA VAL A 174 -14.35 -6.53 19.94
C VAL A 174 -13.32 -7.11 18.98
N GLY A 175 -12.34 -6.31 18.55
CA GLY A 175 -11.26 -6.75 17.66
C GLY A 175 -10.40 -7.86 18.29
N ALA A 176 -10.03 -7.72 19.56
CA ALA A 176 -9.29 -8.73 20.31
C ALA A 176 -10.10 -10.02 20.48
N PHE A 177 -11.40 -9.91 20.75
CA PHE A 177 -12.30 -11.05 20.86
C PHE A 177 -12.40 -11.84 19.54
N VAL A 178 -12.59 -11.15 18.42
CA VAL A 178 -12.59 -11.77 17.09
C VAL A 178 -11.23 -12.39 16.79
N GLY A 179 -10.13 -11.69 17.09
CA GLY A 179 -8.78 -12.22 16.96
C GLY A 179 -8.56 -13.51 17.74
N ALA A 180 -9.07 -13.59 18.98
CA ALA A 180 -8.95 -14.78 19.83
C ALA A 180 -9.68 -15.99 19.27
N ILE A 181 -10.85 -15.80 18.65
CA ILE A 181 -11.56 -16.87 17.94
C ILE A 181 -10.70 -17.43 16.81
N PHE A 182 -10.06 -16.55 16.01
CA PHE A 182 -9.16 -17.00 14.94
C PHE A 182 -7.92 -17.71 15.48
N VAL A 183 -7.32 -17.20 16.57
CA VAL A 183 -6.18 -17.87 17.22
C VAL A 183 -6.58 -19.26 17.69
N PHE A 184 -7.76 -19.42 18.30
CA PHE A 184 -8.28 -20.72 18.72
C PHE A 184 -8.40 -21.73 17.55
N PHE A 185 -8.96 -21.30 16.41
CA PHE A 185 -9.02 -22.17 15.22
C PHE A 185 -7.63 -22.55 14.68
N ILE A 186 -6.68 -21.63 14.70
CA ILE A 186 -5.30 -21.88 14.25
C ILE A 186 -4.54 -22.77 15.22
N ALA A 187 -4.82 -22.66 16.52
CA ALA A 187 -4.23 -23.50 17.54
C ALA A 187 -4.55 -24.98 17.28
N ARG A 188 -5.79 -25.29 16.87
CA ARG A 188 -6.21 -26.64 16.48
C ARG A 188 -5.49 -27.17 15.22
N LEU A 189 -4.94 -26.30 14.38
CA LEU A 189 -4.14 -26.68 13.21
C LEU A 189 -2.64 -26.87 13.53
N GLY A 190 -2.20 -26.64 14.77
CA GLY A 190 -0.81 -26.83 15.20
C GLY A 190 0.13 -25.66 14.86
N TYR A 191 -0.38 -24.54 14.34
CA TYR A 191 0.42 -23.34 13.97
C TYR A 191 0.40 -22.26 15.07
N VAL A 192 0.35 -22.70 16.33
CA VAL A 192 -0.26 -22.01 17.48
C VAL A 192 0.29 -20.61 17.77
N SER A 193 1.59 -20.34 17.60
CA SER A 193 2.21 -19.14 18.21
C SER A 193 2.45 -17.98 17.24
N LEU A 194 2.99 -18.23 16.04
CA LEU A 194 3.39 -17.15 15.13
C LEU A 194 2.18 -16.47 14.46
N TYR A 195 1.32 -17.26 13.83
CA TYR A 195 0.19 -16.74 13.04
C TYR A 195 -0.91 -16.18 13.95
N GLY A 196 -1.14 -16.80 15.10
CA GLY A 196 -2.09 -16.33 16.10
C GLY A 196 -1.76 -14.91 16.57
N GLY A 197 -0.48 -14.65 16.87
CA GLY A 197 -0.05 -13.33 17.30
C GLY A 197 -0.21 -12.24 16.24
N VAL A 198 0.14 -12.54 14.98
CA VAL A 198 -0.06 -11.60 13.86
C VAL A 198 -1.53 -11.23 13.70
N ILE A 199 -2.42 -12.23 13.65
CA ILE A 199 -3.85 -12.01 13.43
C ILE A 199 -4.47 -11.25 14.60
N MET A 200 -4.16 -11.62 15.84
CA MET A 200 -4.67 -10.92 17.02
C MET A 200 -4.16 -9.47 17.09
N GLY A 201 -2.89 -9.25 16.73
CA GLY A 201 -2.29 -7.92 16.62
C GLY A 201 -3.04 -7.04 15.63
N PHE A 202 -3.23 -7.50 14.39
CA PHE A 202 -3.93 -6.72 13.36
C PHE A 202 -5.41 -6.50 13.67
N THR A 203 -6.14 -7.52 14.12
CA THR A 203 -7.58 -7.42 14.41
C THR A 203 -7.90 -6.48 15.55
N THR A 204 -7.08 -6.47 16.61
CA THR A 204 -7.27 -5.54 17.75
C THR A 204 -6.99 -4.09 17.35
N VAL A 205 -5.91 -3.83 16.60
CA VAL A 205 -5.56 -2.46 16.16
C VAL A 205 -6.56 -1.93 15.15
N LEU A 206 -7.00 -2.78 14.21
CA LEU A 206 -8.00 -2.41 13.21
C LEU A 206 -9.36 -2.16 13.88
N GLY A 207 -9.74 -3.02 14.84
CA GLY A 207 -10.92 -2.81 15.68
C GLY A 207 -10.87 -1.48 16.42
N TYR A 208 -9.76 -1.14 17.06
CA TYR A 208 -9.61 0.17 17.70
C TYR A 208 -9.77 1.31 16.69
N LYS A 209 -9.08 1.24 15.55
CA LYS A 209 -9.05 2.32 14.55
C LYS A 209 -10.42 2.59 13.93
N ILE A 210 -11.16 1.55 13.53
CA ILE A 210 -12.47 1.69 12.88
C ILE A 210 -13.44 2.46 13.77
N PHE A 211 -13.43 2.19 15.07
CA PHE A 211 -14.34 2.81 16.02
C PHE A 211 -13.82 4.15 16.57
N ALA A 212 -12.50 4.29 16.74
CA ALA A 212 -11.89 5.53 17.21
C ALA A 212 -11.90 6.65 16.17
N GLY A 213 -11.97 6.32 14.88
CA GLY A 213 -11.78 7.25 13.76
C GLY A 213 -10.31 7.62 13.55
N ARG A 214 -9.56 7.87 14.62
CA ARG A 214 -8.12 8.18 14.58
C ARG A 214 -7.33 7.40 15.63
N PHE A 215 -6.19 6.88 15.23
CA PHE A 215 -5.29 6.15 16.13
C PHE A 215 -4.43 7.14 16.95
N GLY A 216 -4.87 7.43 18.18
CA GLY A 216 -4.14 8.29 19.13
C GLY A 216 -3.06 7.56 19.92
N LEU A 217 -2.16 8.31 20.57
CA LEU A 217 -1.09 7.74 21.42
C LEU A 217 -1.62 6.90 22.58
N ILE A 218 -2.81 7.24 23.09
CA ILE A 218 -3.52 6.54 24.17
C ILE A 218 -4.01 5.16 23.71
N GLY A 219 -4.26 4.97 22.40
CA GLY A 219 -4.71 3.69 21.86
C GLY A 219 -3.66 2.59 21.93
N ILE A 220 -2.36 2.95 21.94
CA ILE A 220 -1.24 2.00 21.99
C ILE A 220 -1.27 1.16 23.28
N PRO A 221 -1.20 1.75 24.50
CA PRO A 221 -1.23 0.96 25.73
C PRO A 221 -2.56 0.20 25.90
N VAL A 222 -3.68 0.80 25.48
CA VAL A 222 -5.00 0.16 25.55
C VAL A 222 -5.04 -1.13 24.72
N CYS A 223 -4.62 -1.07 23.45
CA CYS A 223 -4.61 -2.24 22.58
C CYS A 223 -3.69 -3.34 23.12
N LEU A 224 -2.50 -2.98 23.64
CA LEU A 224 -1.56 -3.94 24.21
C LEU A 224 -2.13 -4.67 25.44
N VAL A 225 -2.84 -3.97 26.31
CA VAL A 225 -3.49 -4.59 27.48
C VAL A 225 -4.58 -5.57 27.06
N PHE A 226 -5.44 -5.19 26.10
CA PHE A 226 -6.48 -6.10 25.61
C PHE A 226 -5.92 -7.31 24.86
N MET A 227 -4.87 -7.12 24.06
CA MET A 227 -4.16 -8.22 23.41
C MET A 227 -3.59 -9.21 24.42
N ALA A 228 -2.91 -8.72 25.46
CA ALA A 228 -2.31 -9.56 26.50
C ALA A 228 -3.39 -10.36 27.25
N GLY A 229 -4.47 -9.69 27.67
CA GLY A 229 -5.58 -10.32 28.38
C GLY A 229 -6.30 -11.37 27.54
N MET A 230 -6.62 -11.05 26.27
CA MET A 230 -7.35 -11.97 25.41
C MET A 230 -6.47 -13.12 24.88
N SER A 231 -5.17 -12.88 24.64
CA SER A 231 -4.20 -13.94 24.33
C SER A 231 -4.08 -14.95 25.47
N TYR A 232 -4.09 -14.47 26.72
CA TYR A 232 -4.08 -15.36 27.89
C TYR A 232 -5.33 -16.24 27.93
N LEU A 233 -6.51 -15.65 27.74
CA LEU A 233 -7.77 -16.40 27.71
C LEU A 233 -7.80 -17.42 26.56
N ALA A 234 -7.35 -17.04 25.37
CA ALA A 234 -7.27 -17.94 24.21
C ALA A 234 -6.33 -19.12 24.46
N ASN A 235 -5.13 -18.87 24.98
CA ASN A 235 -4.16 -19.93 25.31
C ASN A 235 -4.67 -20.83 26.44
N ARG A 236 -5.33 -20.26 27.45
CA ARG A 236 -5.91 -21.03 28.56
C ARG A 236 -7.05 -21.94 28.07
N LEU A 237 -7.91 -21.45 27.18
CA LEU A 237 -8.96 -22.26 26.56
C LEU A 237 -8.38 -23.37 25.69
N ASP A 238 -7.40 -23.07 24.83
CA ASP A 238 -6.76 -24.05 23.95
C ASP A 238 -6.13 -25.22 24.74
N PHE A 239 -5.37 -24.91 25.79
CA PHE A 239 -4.81 -25.95 26.64
C PHE A 239 -5.88 -26.72 27.45
N ALA A 240 -6.98 -26.09 27.84
CA ALA A 240 -8.08 -26.82 28.51
C ALA A 240 -8.69 -27.87 27.57
N PHE A 241 -8.80 -27.56 26.27
CA PHE A 241 -9.20 -28.54 25.25
C PHE A 241 -8.16 -29.66 25.09
N LEU A 242 -6.86 -29.33 25.01
CA LEU A 242 -5.79 -30.33 24.93
C LEU A 242 -5.79 -31.28 26.12
N LEU A 243 -6.05 -30.76 27.32
CA LEU A 243 -6.06 -31.53 28.56
C LEU A 243 -7.31 -32.40 28.71
N SER A 244 -8.48 -31.90 28.29
CA SER A 244 -9.73 -32.67 28.26
C SER A 244 -9.60 -33.87 27.31
N ASP A 245 -9.05 -33.65 26.12
CA ASP A 245 -8.77 -34.69 25.12
C ASP A 245 -7.78 -35.73 25.66
N ALA A 246 -6.70 -35.28 26.32
CA ALA A 246 -5.65 -36.16 26.82
C ALA A 246 -6.01 -36.98 28.07
N ILE A 247 -6.84 -36.44 28.98
CA ILE A 247 -7.18 -37.11 30.25
C ILE A 247 -8.49 -37.88 30.16
N HIS A 248 -9.50 -37.32 29.50
CA HIS A 248 -10.87 -37.84 29.55
C HIS A 248 -11.35 -38.43 28.22
N GLU A 249 -10.58 -38.31 27.13
CA GLU A 249 -10.97 -38.70 25.75
C GLU A 249 -12.32 -38.08 25.28
N ASP A 250 -12.83 -37.09 26.02
CA ASP A 250 -14.15 -36.48 25.83
C ASP A 250 -14.07 -34.97 26.09
N PHE A 251 -14.81 -34.18 25.30
CA PHE A 251 -14.82 -32.72 25.35
C PHE A 251 -15.80 -32.13 26.40
N SER A 252 -16.51 -32.98 27.14
CA SER A 252 -17.47 -32.58 28.17
C SER A 252 -16.83 -31.94 29.40
N HIS A 253 -15.54 -32.21 29.65
CA HIS A 253 -14.80 -31.75 30.84
C HIS A 253 -13.89 -30.53 30.60
N VAL A 254 -14.00 -29.87 29.44
CA VAL A 254 -13.17 -28.70 29.09
C VAL A 254 -13.34 -27.56 30.10
N ILE A 255 -14.55 -27.32 30.60
CA ILE A 255 -14.82 -26.27 31.58
C ILE A 255 -14.17 -26.61 32.94
N ASP A 256 -14.18 -27.88 33.33
CA ASP A 256 -13.54 -28.35 34.57
C ASP A 256 -12.02 -28.19 34.47
N CYS A 257 -11.42 -28.60 33.34
CA CYS A 257 -10.00 -28.40 33.06
C CYS A 257 -9.63 -26.92 32.96
N PHE A 258 -10.53 -26.04 32.49
CA PHE A 258 -10.30 -24.60 32.44
C PHE A 258 -10.28 -23.97 33.85
N GLN A 259 -11.16 -24.42 34.75
CA GLN A 259 -11.26 -23.90 36.12
C GLN A 259 -10.15 -24.43 37.03
N TYR A 260 -9.90 -25.74 37.01
CA TYR A 260 -8.94 -26.43 37.88
C TYR A 260 -7.55 -26.59 37.26
N MET A 261 -7.24 -25.80 36.22
CA MET A 261 -5.99 -25.90 35.47
C MET A 261 -4.73 -25.80 36.35
N GLN A 262 -4.79 -24.94 37.37
CA GLN A 262 -3.66 -24.73 38.30
C GLN A 262 -3.45 -25.94 39.21
N ASP A 263 -4.53 -26.55 39.71
CA ASP A 263 -4.46 -27.77 40.52
C ASP A 263 -3.99 -28.97 39.68
N ILE A 264 -4.35 -29.01 38.39
CA ILE A 264 -3.87 -30.05 37.47
C ILE A 264 -2.37 -29.87 37.15
N PHE A 265 -1.85 -28.64 37.07
CA PHE A 265 -0.42 -28.40 36.91
C PHE A 265 0.40 -28.78 38.15
N ASP A 266 -0.18 -28.65 39.34
CA ASP A 266 0.48 -29.06 40.59
C ASP A 266 0.44 -30.59 40.79
N ALA A 267 -0.56 -31.27 40.22
CA ALA A 267 -0.73 -32.72 40.32
C ALA A 267 -0.04 -33.52 39.19
N ASN A 268 0.00 -32.98 37.96
CA ASN A 268 0.58 -33.65 36.79
C ASN A 268 1.87 -32.96 36.36
N ASP A 269 2.96 -33.76 36.37
CA ASP A 269 4.32 -33.54 35.86
C ASP A 269 4.72 -32.09 35.47
N PRO A 270 5.77 -31.50 36.10
CA PRO A 270 6.25 -30.13 35.79
C PRO A 270 6.52 -29.85 34.30
N GLN A 271 6.68 -30.87 33.46
CA GLN A 271 6.82 -30.71 32.00
C GLN A 271 5.57 -30.12 31.32
N VAL A 272 4.36 -30.43 31.79
CA VAL A 272 3.09 -29.93 31.21
C VAL A 272 2.93 -28.44 31.51
N ALA A 273 3.20 -28.05 32.76
CA ALA A 273 3.20 -26.66 33.18
C ALA A 273 4.27 -25.84 32.41
N ALA A 274 5.46 -26.40 32.20
CA ALA A 274 6.50 -25.74 31.42
C ALA A 274 6.10 -25.50 29.95
N SER A 275 5.40 -26.45 29.33
CA SER A 275 4.86 -26.32 27.97
C SER A 275 3.80 -25.21 27.86
N TYR A 276 2.91 -25.12 28.85
CA TYR A 276 1.89 -24.07 28.95
C TYR A 276 2.50 -22.66 28.96
N HIS A 277 3.46 -22.43 29.87
CA HIS A 277 4.10 -21.13 29.99
C HIS A 277 4.92 -20.79 28.75
N ARG A 278 5.61 -21.77 28.16
CA ARG A 278 6.38 -21.56 26.92
C ARG A 278 5.47 -21.11 25.77
N ASN A 279 4.33 -21.76 25.55
CA ASN A 279 3.38 -21.39 24.51
C ASN A 279 2.77 -20.01 24.76
N LEU A 280 2.42 -19.71 26.02
CA LEU A 280 1.90 -18.39 26.40
C LEU A 280 2.91 -17.27 26.14
N TYR A 281 4.17 -17.45 26.56
CA TYR A 281 5.22 -16.45 26.33
C TYR A 281 5.52 -16.27 24.85
N GLN A 282 5.51 -17.34 24.05
CA GLN A 282 5.67 -17.23 22.60
C GLN A 282 4.51 -16.48 21.95
N LEU A 283 3.26 -16.81 22.32
CA LEU A 283 2.08 -16.11 21.81
C LEU A 283 2.12 -14.62 22.17
N TRP A 284 2.46 -14.29 23.42
CA TRP A 284 2.63 -12.89 23.84
C TRP A 284 3.77 -12.19 23.11
N ALA A 285 4.93 -12.83 22.95
CA ALA A 285 6.05 -12.24 22.23
C ALA A 285 5.68 -11.90 20.77
N PHE A 286 4.99 -12.80 20.07
CA PHE A 286 4.54 -12.55 18.70
C PHE A 286 3.39 -11.56 18.63
N THR A 287 2.41 -11.63 19.55
CA THR A 287 1.27 -10.70 19.57
C THR A 287 1.70 -9.28 19.93
N MET A 288 2.58 -9.12 20.93
CA MET A 288 3.10 -7.79 21.31
C MET A 288 4.07 -7.25 20.26
N GLY A 289 4.94 -8.09 19.68
CA GLY A 289 5.84 -7.66 18.61
C GLY A 289 5.08 -7.17 17.38
N THR A 290 4.08 -7.94 16.92
CA THR A 290 3.25 -7.57 15.77
C THR A 290 2.26 -6.46 16.09
N GLY A 291 1.67 -6.46 17.28
CA GLY A 291 0.79 -5.40 17.77
C GLY A 291 1.50 -4.06 17.92
N ALA A 292 2.73 -4.03 18.44
CA ALA A 292 3.54 -2.83 18.50
C ALA A 292 3.86 -2.30 17.09
N LEU A 293 4.26 -3.17 16.17
CA LEU A 293 4.49 -2.76 14.77
C LEU A 293 3.21 -2.26 14.10
N ALA A 294 2.09 -2.94 14.29
CA ALA A 294 0.80 -2.56 13.72
C ALA A 294 0.30 -1.21 14.28
N THR A 295 0.42 -0.99 15.59
CA THR A 295 0.03 0.29 16.23
C THR A 295 0.94 1.44 15.78
N ILE A 296 2.26 1.25 15.72
CA ILE A 296 3.22 2.28 15.27
C ILE A 296 2.99 2.63 13.81
N THR A 297 2.88 1.64 12.93
CA THR A 297 2.62 1.88 11.49
C THR A 297 1.29 2.59 11.28
N THR A 298 0.24 2.19 12.00
CA THR A 298 -1.07 2.85 11.94
C THR A 298 -1.01 4.28 12.44
N TYR A 299 -0.30 4.54 13.55
CA TYR A 299 -0.10 5.88 14.09
C TYR A 299 0.60 6.81 13.09
N PHE A 300 1.68 6.35 12.45
CA PHE A 300 2.38 7.14 11.44
C PHE A 300 1.54 7.34 10.18
N SER A 301 0.78 6.34 9.75
CA SER A 301 -0.14 6.48 8.62
C SER A 301 -1.26 7.48 8.90
N ASP A 302 -1.80 7.53 10.12
CA ASP A 302 -2.84 8.49 10.51
C ASP A 302 -2.29 9.92 10.71
N LYS A 303 -0.97 10.05 10.90
CA LYS A 303 -0.28 11.35 10.96
C LYS A 303 0.17 11.88 9.61
N LYS A 304 0.40 11.01 8.63
CA LYS A 304 0.71 11.44 7.27
C LYS A 304 -0.53 12.07 6.66
N ALA A 305 -0.61 13.40 6.72
CA ALA A 305 -1.55 14.16 5.91
C ALA A 305 -1.19 13.92 4.45
N LEU A 306 -1.94 13.04 3.79
CA LEU A 306 -1.79 12.83 2.36
C LEU A 306 -2.13 14.17 1.66
N PRO A 307 -1.20 14.72 0.84
CA PRO A 307 -1.39 16.02 0.22
C PRO A 307 -2.52 15.97 -0.80
N SER A 308 -3.19 17.10 -1.01
CA SER A 308 -4.16 17.28 -2.08
C SER A 308 -3.97 18.66 -2.71
N TYR A 309 -3.61 18.71 -3.98
CA TYR A 309 -3.30 19.95 -4.70
C TYR A 309 -3.47 19.77 -6.21
N PRO A 310 -3.78 20.84 -6.97
CA PRO A 310 -3.71 20.80 -8.43
C PRO A 310 -2.26 20.62 -8.90
N ILE A 311 -2.00 19.67 -9.80
CA ILE A 311 -0.66 19.38 -10.33
C ILE A 311 -0.34 20.30 -11.51
N LEU A 312 -1.32 20.51 -12.39
CA LEU A 312 -1.25 21.42 -13.54
C LEU A 312 -2.29 22.53 -13.41
N ASN A 313 -1.95 23.73 -13.88
CA ASN A 313 -2.91 24.84 -13.99
C ASN A 313 -3.87 24.62 -15.16
N GLU A 314 -5.12 25.04 -14.96
CA GLU A 314 -6.28 24.91 -15.85
C GLU A 314 -6.10 25.50 -17.27
N SER A 315 -5.01 26.22 -17.54
CA SER A 315 -4.77 26.90 -18.82
C SER A 315 -4.20 26.02 -19.93
N HIS A 316 -3.94 24.73 -19.67
CA HIS A 316 -3.57 23.77 -20.72
C HIS A 316 -4.84 23.16 -21.32
N SER A 317 -5.44 23.88 -22.27
CA SER A 317 -6.50 23.33 -23.12
C SER A 317 -5.92 22.21 -23.97
N VAL A 318 -6.18 20.96 -23.61
CA VAL A 318 -5.94 19.83 -24.49
C VAL A 318 -6.93 19.94 -25.65
N PRO A 319 -6.48 19.77 -26.90
CA PRO A 319 -7.34 20.03 -28.03
C PRO A 319 -8.38 18.91 -28.18
N LEU A 320 -9.61 19.28 -28.58
CA LEU A 320 -10.78 18.40 -28.68
C LEU A 320 -10.54 17.18 -29.58
N ALA A 321 -11.33 16.13 -29.38
CA ALA A 321 -11.38 14.93 -30.21
C ALA A 321 -11.23 15.25 -31.72
N GLY A 322 -10.08 14.87 -32.30
CA GLY A 322 -9.77 15.08 -33.73
C GLY A 322 -8.46 15.82 -34.05
N SER A 323 -7.72 16.33 -33.06
CA SER A 323 -6.49 17.10 -33.26
C SER A 323 -5.19 16.45 -32.76
N TYR A 324 -5.26 15.21 -32.26
CA TYR A 324 -4.08 14.49 -31.79
C TYR A 324 -3.19 14.11 -32.98
N THR A 325 -1.93 14.54 -32.96
CA THR A 325 -0.97 14.20 -34.02
C THR A 325 -0.51 12.75 -33.85
N ALA A 326 -0.60 11.95 -34.92
CA ALA A 326 -0.29 10.52 -34.93
C ALA A 326 1.21 10.17 -34.78
N SER A 327 2.08 11.14 -34.53
CA SER A 327 3.53 10.92 -34.34
C SER A 327 3.99 11.62 -33.07
N PRO A 328 4.57 10.89 -32.09
CA PRO A 328 5.12 11.48 -30.88
C PRO A 328 6.28 12.42 -31.19
N ASP A 329 6.30 13.63 -30.65
CA ASP A 329 7.50 14.48 -30.69
C ASP A 329 8.55 13.91 -29.73
N LEU A 330 9.61 13.32 -30.29
CA LEU A 330 10.71 12.66 -29.57
C LEU A 330 11.95 13.56 -29.44
N SER A 331 11.86 14.84 -29.83
CA SER A 331 12.99 15.77 -29.87
C SER A 331 13.65 16.02 -28.50
N GLY A 332 12.93 15.83 -27.38
CA GLY A 332 13.45 15.97 -26.01
C GLY A 332 14.32 14.79 -25.53
N LEU A 333 14.40 13.69 -26.28
CA LEU A 333 15.11 12.47 -25.85
C LEU A 333 16.62 12.50 -26.10
N SER A 334 17.14 13.53 -26.77
CA SER A 334 18.57 13.65 -27.11
C SER A 334 19.48 13.83 -25.89
N HIS A 335 18.95 14.27 -24.75
CA HIS A 335 19.72 14.51 -23.51
C HIS A 335 19.88 13.27 -22.61
N LEU A 336 19.26 12.14 -22.96
CA LEU A 336 19.41 10.89 -22.20
C LEU A 336 20.84 10.32 -22.23
N SER A 337 21.71 10.79 -23.13
CA SER A 337 23.13 10.42 -23.13
C SER A 337 23.94 11.11 -22.03
N GLU A 338 23.53 12.30 -21.59
CA GLU A 338 24.27 13.14 -20.63
C GLU A 338 24.20 12.57 -19.19
N TYR A 339 23.09 11.90 -18.86
CA TYR A 339 22.93 11.16 -17.61
C TYR A 339 23.78 9.88 -17.51
N ALA A 340 24.45 9.46 -18.60
CA ALA A 340 25.31 8.29 -18.59
C ALA A 340 26.68 8.58 -17.93
N ASP A 341 27.22 9.79 -18.07
CA ASP A 341 28.57 10.10 -17.57
C ASP A 341 28.60 10.41 -16.08
N SER A 342 27.55 11.03 -15.51
CA SER A 342 27.51 11.33 -14.07
C SER A 342 27.33 10.09 -13.19
N SER A 343 27.13 8.91 -13.79
CA SER A 343 26.99 7.63 -13.08
C SER A 343 28.29 6.85 -12.91
N ASN A 344 29.36 7.23 -13.63
CA ASN A 344 30.67 6.57 -13.54
C ASN A 344 31.67 7.26 -12.59
N GLU A 345 31.44 8.52 -12.21
CA GLU A 345 32.42 9.31 -11.44
C GLU A 345 32.38 9.16 -9.92
N TYR A 346 31.43 8.40 -9.35
CA TYR A 346 31.37 8.18 -7.88
C TYR A 346 31.71 6.76 -7.42
N THR A 347 32.22 5.91 -8.31
CA THR A 347 32.74 4.57 -7.98
C THR A 347 34.27 4.46 -7.95
N SER A 348 34.99 5.57 -8.02
CA SER A 348 36.46 5.62 -7.88
C SER A 348 36.86 6.68 -6.85
N GLY A 349 36.83 6.32 -5.56
CA GLY A 349 37.22 7.25 -4.50
C GLY A 349 37.08 6.71 -3.08
N SER A 350 37.66 5.54 -2.79
CA SER A 350 38.13 5.16 -1.45
C SER A 350 38.84 3.80 -1.51
N GLY A 351 40.00 3.79 -2.15
CA GLY A 351 41.00 2.75 -1.99
C GLY A 351 42.29 3.45 -1.59
N GLU A 352 42.47 3.70 -0.29
CA GLU A 352 43.77 4.07 0.25
C GLU A 352 44.21 3.02 1.25
N ASP A 353 45.40 2.51 0.95
CA ASP A 353 46.26 1.62 1.70
C ASP A 353 46.38 2.00 3.18
N ASN A 354 46.44 0.98 4.04
CA ASN A 354 47.18 1.10 5.29
C ASN A 354 47.80 -0.25 5.68
N THR A 355 48.90 -0.57 5.01
CA THR A 355 49.93 -1.48 5.52
C THR A 355 51.02 -0.65 6.19
N GLY A 356 51.35 -0.90 7.46
CA GLY A 356 52.61 -0.41 8.05
C GLY A 356 52.61 -0.09 9.53
N THR A 357 52.65 -1.13 10.36
CA THR A 357 53.59 -1.33 11.48
C THR A 357 54.29 -0.10 12.09
N HIS A 358 54.08 0.15 13.39
CA HIS A 358 55.17 0.53 14.30
C HIS A 358 54.92 0.01 15.71
N ALA A 359 55.92 -0.70 16.22
CA ALA A 359 56.04 -1.16 17.60
C ALA A 359 56.37 0.01 18.55
N ASN A 360 55.75 0.00 19.73
CA ASN A 360 56.44 0.01 21.03
C ASN A 360 55.45 -0.35 22.14
#